data_AF-A0A4Q1TBE2-F1
#
_entry.id   AF-A0A4Q1TBE2-F1
#
_cell.length_a   1.000
_cell.length_b   1.000
_cell.length_c   1.000
_cell.angle_alpha   90.00
_cell.angle_beta   90.00
_cell.angle_gamma   90.00
#
_symmetry.space_group_name_H-M   'P 1'
#
loop_
_entity.id
_entity.type
_entity.pdbx_description
1 polymer ?
#
loop_
_entity_poly.entity_id
_entity_poly.type
_entity_poly.pdbx_seq_one_letter_code
_entity_poly.pdbx_strand_id
1 'polypeptide(L)' 'MMKLPKADDTDRQLSKLCQEVANICCSDEFKRLHKEMFKIYRKNGLTDAHRVAFQDSLFTMYLEQLHSEAREEIPYL' A
#
# COMPACT_ATOMS: atom_id res chain seq x y z
N MET A 1 14.89 -35.00 8.11
CA MET A 1 14.87 -33.52 8.18
C MET A 1 14.37 -32.98 6.84
N MET A 2 13.15 -32.46 6.78
CA MET A 2 12.69 -31.69 5.62
C MET A 2 13.48 -30.39 5.57
N LYS A 3 14.37 -30.24 4.59
CA LYS A 3 14.93 -28.93 4.24
C LYS A 3 13.76 -28.10 3.72
N LEU A 4 13.32 -27.09 4.49
CA LEU A 4 12.44 -26.07 3.94
C LEU A 4 13.09 -25.52 2.66
N PRO A 5 12.33 -25.31 1.57
CA PRO A 5 12.86 -24.62 0.41
C PRO A 5 13.40 -23.27 0.89
N LYS A 6 14.65 -22.96 0.54
CA LYS A 6 15.13 -21.58 0.71
C LYS A 6 14.27 -20.74 -0.22
N ALA A 7 13.37 -19.94 0.35
CA ALA A 7 12.66 -18.90 -0.36
C ALA A 7 13.68 -18.15 -1.22
N ASP A 8 13.45 -18.13 -2.53
CA ASP A 8 14.32 -17.41 -3.43
C ASP A 8 14.19 -15.89 -3.18
N ASP A 9 15.07 -15.10 -3.76
CA ASP A 9 15.04 -13.64 -3.53
C ASP A 9 13.72 -13.01 -4.02
N THR A 10 13.04 -13.65 -4.98
CA THR A 10 11.71 -13.26 -5.46
C THR A 10 10.65 -13.47 -4.39
N ASP A 11 10.63 -14.63 -3.73
CA ASP A 11 9.73 -14.93 -2.61
C ASP A 11 9.92 -13.92 -1.46
N ARG A 12 11.16 -13.52 -1.18
CA ARG A 12 11.46 -12.53 -0.14
C ARG A 12 10.96 -11.14 -0.50
N GLN A 13 11.20 -10.69 -1.73
CA GLN A 13 10.70 -9.40 -2.21
C GLN A 13 9.17 -9.36 -2.19
N LEU A 14 8.52 -10.44 -2.65
CA LEU A 14 7.07 -10.57 -2.62
C LEU A 14 6.53 -10.54 -1.18
N SER A 15 7.17 -11.26 -0.25
CA SER A 15 6.80 -11.24 1.15
C SER A 15 6.93 -9.84 1.77
N LYS A 16 7.97 -9.08 1.41
CA LYS A 16 8.14 -7.69 1.88
C LYS A 16 7.01 -6.79 1.36
N LEU A 17 6.71 -6.89 0.06
CA LEU A 17 5.62 -6.13 -0.57
C LEU A 17 4.26 -6.46 0.08
N CYS A 18 3.97 -7.74 0.33
CA CYS A 18 2.74 -8.16 1.02
C CYS A 18 2.65 -7.54 2.42
N GLN A 19 3.76 -7.48 3.16
CA GLN A 19 3.80 -6.88 4.48
C GLN A 19 3.55 -5.37 4.43
N GLU A 20 4.16 -4.66 3.49
CA GLU A 20 3.98 -3.21 3.31
C GLU A 20 2.52 -2.87 2.96
N VAL A 21 1.94 -3.58 1.98
CA VAL A 21 0.54 -3.40 1.60
C VAL A 21 -0.39 -3.70 2.79
N ALA A 22 -0.13 -4.78 3.54
CA ALA A 22 -0.93 -5.11 4.71
C ALA A 22 -0.86 -4.01 5.77
N ASN A 23 0.33 -3.46 6.05
CA ASN A 23 0.52 -2.38 7.00
C ASN A 23 -0.29 -1.13 6.59
N ILE A 24 -0.22 -0.74 5.32
CA ILE A 24 -1.01 0.37 4.77
C ILE A 24 -2.50 0.08 4.95
N CYS A 25 -3.00 -1.05 4.48
CA CYS A 25 -4.43 -1.38 4.53
C CYS A 25 -4.98 -1.47 5.96
N CYS A 26 -4.14 -1.85 6.93
CA CYS A 26 -4.52 -1.91 8.34
C CYS A 26 -4.47 -0.55 9.04
N SER A 27 -3.79 0.45 8.48
CA SER A 27 -3.67 1.78 9.06
C SER A 27 -5.01 2.54 9.07
N ASP A 28 -5.21 3.37 10.08
CA ASP A 28 -6.42 4.20 10.15
C ASP A 28 -6.40 5.34 9.14
N GLU A 29 -5.22 5.78 8.73
CA GLU A 29 -5.04 6.79 7.68
C GLU A 29 -5.57 6.28 6.34
N PHE A 30 -5.16 5.09 5.92
CA PHE A 30 -5.70 4.44 4.73
C PHE A 30 -7.22 4.28 4.81
N LYS A 31 -7.75 3.78 5.93
CA LYS A 31 -9.21 3.57 6.09
C LYS A 31 -9.99 4.89 5.96
N ARG A 32 -9.44 6.00 6.47
CA ARG A 32 -10.04 7.34 6.33
C ARG A 32 -9.99 7.81 4.88
N LEU A 33 -8.81 7.79 4.26
CA LEU A 33 -8.62 8.21 2.87
C LEU A 33 -9.50 7.41 1.91
N HIS A 34 -9.50 6.08 2.03
CA HIS A 34 -10.35 5.20 1.23
C HIS A 34 -11.83 5.54 1.35
N LYS A 35 -12.32 5.78 2.58
CA LYS A 35 -13.71 6.14 2.83
C LYS A 35 -14.08 7.48 2.18
N GLU A 36 -13.18 8.45 2.18
CA GLU A 36 -13.39 9.75 1.54
C GLU A 36 -13.39 9.64 0.02
N MET A 37 -12.39 8.98 -0.56
CA MET A 37 -12.28 8.70 -1.99
C MET A 37 -13.51 7.94 -2.49
N PHE A 38 -13.95 6.91 -1.77
CA PHE A 38 -15.14 6.15 -2.11
C PHE A 38 -16.40 7.03 -2.16
N LYS A 39 -16.59 7.91 -1.18
CA LYS A 39 -17.74 8.85 -1.17
C LYS A 39 -17.70 9.77 -2.39
N ILE A 40 -16.53 10.29 -2.74
CA ILE A 40 -16.34 11.16 -3.91
C ILE A 40 -16.69 10.40 -5.19
N TYR A 41 -16.11 9.21 -5.40
CA TYR A 41 -16.33 8.43 -6.62
C TYR A 41 -17.77 7.94 -6.76
N ARG A 42 -18.39 7.52 -5.66
CA ARG A 42 -19.80 7.16 -5.65
C ARG A 42 -20.69 8.35 -6.00
N LYS A 43 -20.43 9.54 -5.44
CA LYS A 43 -21.20 10.76 -5.73
C LYS A 43 -21.11 11.16 -7.21
N ASN A 44 -19.99 10.88 -7.86
CA ASN A 44 -19.77 11.15 -9.27
C ASN A 44 -20.25 10.03 -10.22
N GLY A 45 -20.95 9.01 -9.71
CA GLY A 45 -21.58 7.98 -10.54
C GLY A 45 -20.63 6.90 -11.06
N LEU A 46 -19.46 6.71 -10.44
CA LEU A 46 -18.50 5.70 -10.88
C LEU A 46 -18.99 4.29 -10.50
N THR A 47 -19.17 3.41 -11.50
CA THR A 47 -19.73 2.06 -11.33
C THR A 47 -18.93 1.17 -10.36
N ASP A 48 -17.59 1.30 -10.38
CA ASP A 48 -16.66 0.53 -9.54
C ASP A 48 -16.02 1.39 -8.43
N ALA A 49 -16.76 2.38 -7.90
CA ALA A 49 -16.24 3.37 -6.96
C ALA A 49 -15.40 2.78 -5.81
N HIS A 50 -15.78 1.62 -5.26
CA HIS A 50 -15.03 0.97 -4.19
C HIS A 50 -13.66 0.46 -4.64
N ARG A 51 -13.59 -0.22 -5.80
CA ARG A 51 -12.32 -0.77 -6.32
C ARG A 51 -11.37 0.37 -6.68
N VAL A 52 -11.87 1.39 -7.37
CA VAL A 52 -11.06 2.54 -7.79
C VAL A 52 -10.57 3.33 -6.58
N ALA A 53 -11.45 3.61 -5.61
CA ALA A 53 -11.05 4.29 -4.37
C ALA A 53 -10.00 3.49 -3.59
N PHE A 54 -10.10 2.17 -3.55
CA PHE A 54 -9.10 1.32 -2.91
C PHE A 54 -7.75 1.41 -3.62
N GLN A 55 -7.74 1.26 -4.94
CA GLN A 55 -6.52 1.33 -5.76
C GLN A 55 -5.82 2.67 -5.61
N ASP A 56 -6.55 3.77 -5.73
CA ASP A 56 -5.99 5.12 -5.65
C ASP A 56 -5.47 5.41 -4.24
N SER A 57 -6.24 5.06 -3.20
CA SER A 57 -5.80 5.28 -1.81
C SER A 57 -4.57 4.45 -1.46
N LEU A 58 -4.51 3.19 -1.91
CA LEU A 58 -3.35 2.32 -1.66
C LEU A 58 -2.12 2.86 -2.38
N PHE A 59 -2.27 3.26 -3.65
CA PHE A 59 -1.19 3.82 -4.44
C PHE A 59 -0.64 5.13 -3.84
N THR A 60 -1.53 6.04 -3.42
CA THR A 60 -1.15 7.28 -2.74
C THR A 60 -0.34 7.01 -1.47
N MET A 61 -0.85 6.14 -0.58
CA MET A 61 -0.16 5.81 0.68
C MET A 61 1.18 5.10 0.44
N TYR A 62 1.23 4.22 -0.55
CA TYR A 62 2.45 3.48 -0.90
C TYR A 62 3.54 4.42 -1.45
N LEU A 63 3.18 5.38 -2.30
CA LEU A 63 4.12 6.41 -2.77
C LEU A 63 4.60 7.33 -1.64
N GLU A 64 3.71 7.71 -0.73
CA GLU A 64 4.07 8.54 0.41
C GLU A 64 5.07 7.84 1.33
N GLN A 65 4.86 6.54 1.58
CA GLN A 65 5.81 5.72 2.34
C GLN A 65 7.16 5.61 1.63
N LEU A 66 7.18 5.31 0.32
CA LEU A 66 8.42 5.26 -0.47
C LEU A 66 9.18 6.60 -0.45
N HIS A 67 8.48 7.71 -0.59
CA HIS A 67 9.09 9.04 -0.54
C HIS A 67 9.52 9.46 0.89
N SER A 68 8.96 8.84 1.93
CA SER A 68 9.42 9.01 3.31
C SER A 68 10.72 8.25 3.54
N GLU A 69 10.76 6.99 3.14
CA GLU A 69 11.95 6.14 3.23
C GLU A 69 13.12 6.74 2.43
N ALA A 70 12.87 7.22 1.20
CA ALA A 70 13.88 7.92 0.40
C ALA A 70 14.36 9.26 1.02
N ARG A 71 13.53 9.91 1.85
CA ARG A 71 13.94 11.12 2.59
C ARG A 71 14.73 10.79 3.86
N GLU A 72 14.46 9.65 4.50
CA GLU A 72 15.25 9.15 5.62
C GLU A 72 16.63 8.62 5.18
N GLU A 73 16.75 8.12 3.94
CA GLU A 73 18.02 7.68 3.33
C GLU A 73 18.96 8.82 2.89
N ILE A 74 18.56 10.09 3.02
CA ILE A 74 19.43 11.26 2.80
C ILE A 74 19.63 11.96 4.15
N PRO A 75 20.56 11.49 5.01
CA PRO A 75 20.60 11.96 6.38
C PRO A 75 21.32 13.32 6.51
N TYR A 76 22.07 13.78 5.51
CA TYR A 76 22.98 14.95 5.56
C TYR A 76 23.20 15.47 4.12
N LEU A 77 22.94 16.75 3.78
CA LEU A 77 23.92 17.84 3.87
C LEU A 77 25.14 17.54 4.74
#